data_AF-A0A7C5NEP2-F1
#
_entry.id   AF-A0A7C5NEP2-F1
#
_cell.length_a   1.000
_cell.length_b   1.000
_cell.length_c   1.000
_cell.angle_alpha   90.00
_cell.angle_beta   90.00
_cell.angle_gamma   90.00
#
_symmetry.space_group_name_H-M   'P 1'
#
loop_
_entity.id
_entity.type
_entity.pdbx_description
1 polymer ?
#
loop_
_entity_poly.entity_id
_entity_poly.type
_entity_poly.pdbx_seq_one_letter_code
_entity_poly.pdbx_strand_id
1 'polypeptide(L)' 'MADKESFKWLAVHLFYNEPWEEFLAKAVKPYVDTLVQTGIAAQFFFIRYWERGPHIRLRIKGEKNIIDNIVQPN' A
#
# COMPACT_ATOMS: atom_id res chain seq x y z
N MET A 1 23.12 -21.14 -4.31
CA MET A 1 23.04 -19.92 -3.48
C MET A 1 22.06 -18.98 -4.16
N ALA A 2 20.78 -19.07 -3.85
CA ALA A 2 19.76 -18.17 -4.37
C ALA A 2 19.34 -17.27 -3.21
N ASP A 3 19.53 -15.97 -3.36
CA ASP A 3 19.04 -14.96 -2.42
C ASP A 3 17.53 -15.18 -2.25
N LYS A 4 17.13 -15.58 -1.03
CA LYS A 4 15.74 -15.90 -0.70
C LYS A 4 14.95 -14.59 -0.72
N GLU A 5 14.27 -14.34 -1.84
CA GLU A 5 13.09 -13.51 -2.00
C GLU A 5 12.79 -12.60 -0.80
N SER A 6 13.48 -11.47 -0.71
CA SER A 6 13.22 -10.50 0.35
C SER A 6 11.99 -9.66 0.02
N PHE A 7 10.84 -10.26 -0.29
CA PHE A 7 9.58 -9.51 -0.44
C PHE A 7 8.96 -9.24 0.93
N LYS A 8 8.48 -8.02 1.16
CA LYS A 8 7.83 -7.59 2.40
C LYS A 8 6.44 -7.04 2.11
N TRP A 9 5.50 -7.33 3.01
CA TRP A 9 4.18 -6.71 3.02
C TRP A 9 4.20 -5.44 3.86
N LEU A 10 3.91 -4.31 3.22
CA LEU A 10 3.67 -3.04 3.86
C LEU A 10 2.21 -2.93 4.31
N ALA A 11 2.01 -2.50 5.55
CA ALA A 11 0.70 -2.20 6.13
C ALA A 11 0.49 -0.69 6.17
N VAL A 12 -0.45 -0.18 5.38
CA VAL A 12 -0.83 1.24 5.42
C VAL A 12 -2.26 1.33 5.93
N HIS A 13 -2.47 2.11 6.99
CA HIS A 13 -3.78 2.38 7.56
C HIS A 13 -4.17 3.81 7.20
N LEU A 14 -5.16 3.95 6.33
CA LEU A 14 -5.67 5.23 5.85
C LEU A 14 -6.96 5.54 6.61
N PHE A 15 -6.85 6.42 7.60
CA PHE A 15 -8.00 6.95 8.34
C PHE A 15 -8.60 8.09 7.51
N TYR A 16 -9.64 7.79 6.75
CA TYR A 16 -10.33 8.76 5.89
C TYR A 16 -11.84 8.59 6.03
N ASN A 17 -12.56 9.69 6.23
CA ASN A 17 -14.02 9.66 6.33
C ASN A 17 -14.66 9.49 4.94
N GLU A 18 -15.89 8.99 4.91
CA GLU A 18 -16.63 8.77 3.67
C GLU A 18 -16.88 10.09 2.92
N PRO A 19 -16.98 10.07 1.56
CA PRO A 19 -16.98 8.89 0.69
C PRO A 19 -15.58 8.38 0.31
N TRP A 20 -15.38 7.07 0.41
CA TRP A 20 -14.08 6.44 0.11
C TRP A 20 -13.81 6.20 -1.36
N GLU A 21 -14.85 6.12 -2.19
CA GLU A 21 -14.72 5.76 -3.60
C GLU A 21 -13.88 6.79 -4.35
N GLU A 22 -14.14 8.08 -4.11
CA GLU A 22 -13.34 9.16 -4.70
C GLU A 22 -11.90 9.14 -4.20
N PHE A 23 -11.67 8.93 -2.91
CA PHE A 23 -10.32 8.84 -2.35
C PHE A 23 -9.55 7.63 -2.89
N LEU A 24 -10.21 6.47 -2.99
CA LEU A 24 -9.64 5.27 -3.57
C LEU A 24 -9.32 5.48 -5.06
N ALA A 25 -10.22 6.07 -5.83
CA ALA A 25 -10.05 6.26 -7.27
C ALA A 25 -9.03 7.36 -7.61
N LYS A 26 -9.03 8.48 -6.87
CA LYS A 26 -8.21 9.66 -7.19
C LYS A 26 -6.85 9.68 -6.50
N ALA A 27 -6.70 9.01 -5.34
CA ALA A 27 -5.44 9.02 -4.61
C ALA A 27 -4.81 7.61 -4.54
N VAL A 28 -5.54 6.62 -4.01
CA VAL A 28 -4.95 5.30 -3.76
C VAL A 28 -4.63 4.57 -5.05
N LYS A 29 -5.57 4.56 -6.02
CA LYS A 29 -5.37 3.88 -7.30
C LYS A 29 -4.15 4.41 -8.04
N PRO A 30 -4.03 5.71 -8.41
CA PRO A 30 -2.89 6.18 -9.19
C PRO A 30 -1.55 6.01 -8.45
N TYR A 31 -1.54 6.12 -7.12
CA TYR A 31 -0.35 5.87 -6.32
C TYR A 31 0.12 4.42 -6.46
N VAL A 32 -0.78 3.45 -6.24
CA VAL A 32 -0.42 2.04 -6.32
C VAL A 32 -0.14 1.60 -7.76
N ASP A 33 -0.87 2.15 -8.73
CA ASP A 33 -0.63 1.94 -10.16
C ASP A 33 0.80 2.35 -10.54
N THR A 34 1.25 3.51 -10.05
CA THR A 34 2.64 3.97 -10.23
C THR A 34 3.64 3.01 -9.60
N LEU A 35 3.38 2.53 -8.38
CA LEU A 35 4.27 1.56 -7.71
C LEU A 35 4.36 0.23 -8.48
N VAL A 36 3.25 -0.23 -9.05
CA VAL A 36 3.24 -1.46 -9.86
C VAL A 36 3.95 -1.24 -11.21
N GLN A 37 3.67 -0.13 -11.90
CA GLN A 37 4.31 0.21 -13.18
C GLN A 37 5.83 0.40 -13.05
N THR A 38 6.30 0.96 -11.94
CA THR A 38 7.73 1.14 -11.66
C THR A 38 8.43 -0.13 -11.15
N GLY A 39 7.70 -1.24 -10.99
CA GLY A 39 8.23 -2.50 -10.47
C GLY A 39 8.50 -2.51 -8.97
N ILE A 40 8.11 -1.44 -8.26
CA ILE A 40 8.29 -1.29 -6.81
C ILE A 40 7.33 -2.20 -6.03
N ALA A 41 6.10 -2.32 -6.51
CA ALA A 41 5.08 -3.20 -5.95
C ALA A 41 4.81 -4.38 -6.88
N ALA A 42 4.96 -5.59 -6.36
CA ALA A 42 4.60 -6.81 -7.07
C ALA A 42 3.11 -7.12 -6.97
N GLN A 43 2.50 -6.84 -5.81
CA GLN A 43 1.09 -7.12 -5.54
C GLN A 43 0.53 -6.09 -4.57
N PHE A 44 -0.76 -5.83 -4.64
CA PHE A 44 -1.45 -5.02 -3.65
C PHE A 44 -2.89 -5.47 -3.48
N PHE A 45 -3.47 -5.15 -2.33
CA PHE A 45 -4.90 -5.23 -2.10
C PHE A 45 -5.29 -4.24 -1.01
N PHE A 46 -6.58 -3.89 -0.94
CA PHE A 46 -7.11 -3.08 0.14
C PHE A 46 -8.35 -3.73 0.73
N ILE A 47 -8.61 -3.44 2.00
CA ILE A 47 -9.84 -3.83 2.68
C ILE A 47 -10.43 -2.61 3.38
N ARG A 48 -11.75 -2.55 3.38
CA ARG A 48 -12.53 -1.55 4.13
C ARG A 48 -12.75 -2.06 5.55
N TYR A 49 -12.55 -1.23 6.55
CA TYR A 49 -12.66 -1.61 7.96
C TYR A 49 -13.40 -0.52 8.75
N TRP A 50 -14.10 -0.93 9.81
CA TRP A 50 -14.93 -0.03 10.65
C TRP A 50 -14.57 -0.04 12.13
N GLU A 51 -13.62 -0.88 12.55
CA GLU A 51 -13.19 -0.94 13.94
C GLU A 51 -12.39 0.32 14.30
N ARG A 52 -12.92 1.13 15.24
CA ARG A 52 -12.43 2.48 15.60
C ARG A 52 -12.65 3.58 14.56
N GLY A 53 -13.69 3.42 13.72
CA GLY A 53 -14.10 4.41 12.73
C GLY A 53 -13.75 3.98 11.30
N PRO A 54 -14.35 4.66 10.30
CA PRO A 54 -14.18 4.33 8.90
C PRO A 54 -12.70 4.48 8.49
N HIS A 55 -12.06 3.36 8.12
CA HIS A 55 -10.70 3.40 7.58
C HIS A 55 -10.44 2.31 6.55
N ILE A 56 -9.41 2.53 5.74
CA ILE A 56 -8.98 1.61 4.69
C ILE A 56 -7.63 1.04 5.10
N ARG A 57 -7.50 -0.29 5.03
CA ARG A 57 -6.21 -0.96 5.19
C ARG A 57 -5.70 -1.32 3.80
N LEU A 58 -4.65 -0.65 3.37
CA LEU A 58 -3.95 -0.91 2.13
C LEU A 58 -2.73 -1.79 2.42
N ARG A 59 -2.57 -2.85 1.65
CA ARG A 59 -1.47 -3.80 1.74
C ARG A 59 -0.74 -3.83 0.42
N ILE A 60 0.58 -3.62 0.48
CA ILE A 60 1.43 -3.57 -0.71
C ILE A 60 2.57 -4.55 -0.48
N LYS A 61 2.81 -5.46 -1.43
CA LYS A 61 3.94 -6.37 -1.45
C LYS A 61 4.97 -5.82 -2.42
N GLY A 62 6.18 -5.61 -1.95
CA GLY A 62 7.31 -5.19 -2.77
C GLY A 62 8.61 -5.74 -2.22
N GLU A 63 9.71 -5.45 -2.89
CA GLU A 63 11.03 -5.79 -2.38
C GLU A 63 11.30 -5.04 -1.09
N LYS A 64 11.77 -5.75 -0.07
CA LYS A 64 12.01 -5.26 1.30
C LYS A 64 12.88 -4.01 1.29
N ASN A 65 13.95 -4.00 0.49
CA ASN A 65 14.85 -2.85 0.37
C ASN A 65 14.10 -1.60 -0.13
N ILE A 66 13.17 -1.75 -1.06
CA ILE A 66 12.41 -0.61 -1.61
C ILE A 66 11.31 -0.19 -0.64
N ILE A 67 10.54 -1.16 -0.12
CA ILE A 67 9.44 -0.90 0.82
C ILE A 67 9.91 -0.18 2.09
N ASP A 68 11.10 -0.51 2.62
CA ASP A 68 11.63 0.14 3.82
C ASP A 68 11.95 1.63 3.58
N ASN A 69 12.44 1.98 2.38
CA ASN A 69 12.76 3.36 1.99
C ASN A 69 11.51 4.23 1.76
N ILE A 70 10.35 3.65 1.45
CA ILE A 70 9.11 4.40 1.19
C ILE A 70 8.46 4.90 2.49
N VAL A 71 8.73 4.26 3.63
CA VAL A 71 7.93 4.37 4.87
C VAL A 71 8.60 5.23 5.94
N GLN A 72 9.82 5.70 5.71
CA GLN A 72 10.45 6.68 6.60
C GLN A 72 10.28 8.09 6.01
N PRO A 73 9.20 8.83 6.35
CA PRO A 73 9.30 10.27 6.35
C PRO A 73 10.33 10.66 7.42
N ASN A 74 11.39 11.36 6.99
CA ASN A 74 12.33 12.06 7.88
C ASN A 74 11.59 12.94 8.90
#